data_AF-A0A2Z7BAU9-F1
#
_entry.id   AF-A0A2Z7BAU9-F1
#
_cell.length_a   1.000
_cell.length_b   1.000
_cell.length_c   1.000
_cell.angle_alpha   90.00
_cell.angle_beta   90.00
_cell.angle_gamma   90.00
#
_symmetry.space_group_name_H-M   'P 1'
#
loop_
_entity.id
_entity.type
_entity.pdbx_description
1 polymer ?
#
loop_
_entity_poly.entity_id
_entity_poly.type
_entity_poly.pdbx_seq_one_letter_code
_entity_poly.pdbx_strand_id
1 'polypeptide(L)'
;MTNEVESAAEISRRTEMLSSLSKWIVDPRRNPLASMHMKAISNRLRKFGLRYDDLYDPMYDLDIKEALNRLPREIVDARNQRLKRAIDLSMKHEELSEELQAMQTPFRSYLQEMLALVKRERAEREALGGLPLYQRTLP
;
A
#
# COMPACT_ATOMS: atom_id res chain seq x y z
N MET A 1 -16.98 8.06 -39.73
CA MET A 1 -15.62 7.78 -39.20
C MET A 1 -14.97 9.00 -38.53
N THR A 2 -15.38 10.25 -38.80
CA THR A 2 -14.81 11.45 -38.15
C THR A 2 -15.34 11.71 -36.74
N ASN A 3 -16.62 11.42 -36.46
CA ASN A 3 -17.25 11.72 -35.17
C ASN A 3 -16.77 10.84 -34.00
N GLU A 4 -16.33 9.59 -34.27
CA GLU A 4 -15.83 8.69 -33.22
C GLU A 4 -14.40 9.07 -32.78
N VAL A 5 -13.57 9.56 -33.70
CA VAL A 5 -12.19 9.98 -33.40
C VAL A 5 -12.18 11.28 -32.60
N GLU A 6 -13.11 12.19 -32.87
CA GLU A 6 -13.26 13.45 -32.14
C GLU A 6 -13.77 13.21 -30.70
N SER A 7 -14.69 12.25 -30.53
CA SER A 7 -15.16 11.77 -29.23
C SER A 7 -14.04 11.11 -28.41
N ALA A 8 -13.24 10.25 -29.01
CA ALA A 8 -12.10 9.60 -28.35
C ALA A 8 -11.05 10.62 -27.88
N ALA A 9 -10.74 11.64 -28.70
CA ALA A 9 -9.79 12.69 -28.34
C ALA A 9 -10.31 13.60 -27.22
N GLU A 10 -11.62 13.82 -27.13
CA GLU A 10 -12.24 14.57 -26.02
C GLU A 10 -12.26 13.75 -24.73
N ILE A 11 -12.56 12.45 -24.80
CA ILE A 11 -12.48 11.52 -23.67
C ILE A 11 -11.04 11.46 -23.14
N SER A 12 -10.04 11.33 -24.02
CA SER A 12 -8.62 11.32 -23.64
C SER A 12 -8.23 12.62 -22.91
N ARG A 13 -8.56 13.79 -23.45
CA ARG A 13 -8.29 15.08 -22.79
C ARG A 13 -8.98 15.22 -21.44
N ARG A 14 -10.22 14.74 -21.30
CA ARG A 14 -10.93 14.70 -20.00
C ARG A 14 -10.23 13.78 -19.00
N THR A 15 -9.78 12.60 -19.43
CA THR A 15 -9.02 11.68 -18.55
C THR A 15 -7.68 12.25 -18.12
N GLU A 16 -6.95 12.95 -19.01
CA GLU A 16 -5.69 13.62 -18.67
C GLU A 16 -5.90 14.76 -17.66
N MET A 17 -6.94 15.57 -17.85
CA MET A 17 -7.34 16.63 -16.93
C MET A 17 -7.71 16.07 -15.55
N LEU A 18 -8.53 15.01 -15.50
CA LEU A 18 -8.88 14.32 -14.25
C LEU A 18 -7.66 13.70 -13.58
N SER A 19 -6.74 13.11 -14.36
CA SER A 19 -5.48 12.56 -13.82
C SER A 19 -4.62 13.67 -13.20
N SER A 20 -4.56 14.84 -13.83
CA SER A 20 -3.78 15.99 -13.36
C SER A 20 -4.38 16.59 -12.09
N LEU A 21 -5.70 16.70 -12.03
CA LEU A 21 -6.43 17.11 -10.83
C LEU A 21 -6.25 16.09 -9.70
N SER A 22 -6.34 14.80 -9.98
CA SER A 22 -6.15 13.74 -8.98
C SER A 22 -4.74 13.78 -8.39
N LYS A 23 -3.71 13.92 -9.23
CA LYS A 23 -2.31 14.09 -8.82
C LYS A 23 -2.15 15.33 -7.94
N TRP A 24 -2.77 16.45 -8.30
CA TRP A 24 -2.73 17.64 -7.46
C TRP A 24 -3.33 17.41 -6.07
N ILE A 25 -4.42 16.64 -5.96
CA ILE A 25 -5.06 16.33 -4.68
C ILE A 25 -4.18 15.44 -3.81
N VAL A 26 -3.59 14.37 -4.38
CA VAL A 26 -2.88 13.34 -3.61
C VAL A 26 -1.39 13.63 -3.40
N ASP A 27 -0.76 14.41 -4.29
CA ASP A 27 0.69 14.62 -4.25
C ASP A 27 1.08 15.53 -3.08
N PRO A 28 1.87 15.04 -2.10
CA PRO A 28 2.30 15.85 -0.95
C PRO A 28 3.25 16.99 -1.34
N ARG A 29 3.80 16.97 -2.56
CA ARG A 29 4.62 18.07 -3.11
C ARG A 29 3.77 19.24 -3.62
N ARG A 30 2.53 18.98 -4.02
CA ARG A 30 1.63 19.96 -4.65
C ARG A 30 0.54 20.43 -3.71
N ASN A 31 0.09 19.57 -2.79
CA ASN A 31 -0.96 19.88 -1.82
C ASN A 31 -0.40 19.94 -0.38
N PRO A 32 -0.50 21.09 0.31
CA PRO A 32 -0.03 21.24 1.69
C PRO A 32 -0.78 20.33 2.68
N LEU A 33 -2.07 20.06 2.45
CA LEU A 33 -2.85 19.16 3.31
C LEU A 33 -2.36 17.71 3.20
N ALA A 34 -2.04 17.27 1.98
CA ALA A 34 -1.44 15.96 1.75
C ALA A 34 -0.05 15.85 2.39
N SER A 35 0.75 16.93 2.36
CA SER A 35 2.05 17.00 3.05
C SER A 35 1.91 16.88 4.58
N MET A 36 0.96 17.62 5.17
CA MET A 36 0.67 17.54 6.61
C MET A 36 0.24 16.12 7.01
N HIS A 37 -0.64 15.51 6.21
CA HIS A 37 -1.09 14.14 6.41
C HIS A 37 0.07 13.14 6.35
N MET A 38 0.89 13.21 5.29
CA MET A 38 2.07 12.36 5.14
C MET A 38 3.04 12.52 6.32
N LYS A 39 3.27 13.76 6.78
CA LYS A 39 4.13 14.04 7.94
C LYS A 39 3.56 13.45 9.22
N ALA A 40 2.26 13.58 9.46
CA ALA A 40 1.60 13.00 10.63
C ALA A 40 1.70 11.47 10.65
N ILE A 41 1.47 10.81 9.51
CA ILE A 41 1.63 9.36 9.37
C ILE A 41 3.09 8.95 9.59
N SER A 42 4.03 9.64 8.95
CA SER A 42 5.46 9.38 9.09
C SER A 42 5.88 9.41 10.56
N ASN A 43 5.51 10.46 11.29
CA ASN A 43 5.86 10.60 12.69
C ASN A 43 5.27 9.47 13.54
N ARG A 44 4.00 9.10 13.31
CA ARG A 44 3.34 8.00 14.04
C ARG A 44 4.01 6.65 13.78
N LEU A 45 4.36 6.36 12.53
CA LEU A 45 5.03 5.12 12.17
C LEU A 45 6.45 5.02 12.74
N ARG A 46 7.18 6.14 12.75
CA ARG A 46 8.54 6.20 13.31
C ARG A 46 8.58 5.92 14.80
N LYS A 47 7.63 6.46 15.57
CA LYS A 47 7.49 6.21 17.02
C LYS A 47 7.40 4.72 17.37
N PHE A 48 6.75 3.91 16.54
CA PHE A 48 6.63 2.46 16.73
C PHE A 48 7.62 1.64 15.89
N GLY A 49 8.45 2.29 15.06
CA GLY A 49 9.40 1.61 14.18
C GLY A 49 8.73 0.71 13.14
N LEU A 50 7.56 1.11 12.63
CA LEU A 50 6.79 0.40 11.62
C LEU A 50 6.99 1.01 10.23
N ARG A 51 6.81 0.18 9.20
CA ARG A 51 6.60 0.65 7.83
C ARG A 51 5.12 0.68 7.50
N TYR A 52 4.74 1.50 6.53
CA TYR A 52 3.35 1.62 6.10
C TYR A 52 2.80 0.26 5.62
N ASP A 53 3.62 -0.51 4.90
CA ASP A 53 3.25 -1.84 4.41
C ASP A 53 3.01 -2.87 5.54
N ASP A 54 3.53 -2.64 6.75
CA ASP A 54 3.33 -3.56 7.88
C ASP A 54 1.88 -3.50 8.41
N LEU A 55 1.13 -2.44 8.10
CA LEU A 55 -0.26 -2.25 8.52
C LEU A 55 -1.25 -3.12 7.73
N TYR A 56 -0.82 -3.71 6.61
CA TYR A 56 -1.66 -4.58 5.80
C TYR A 56 -1.84 -5.95 6.45
N ASP A 57 -3.06 -6.23 6.91
CA ASP A 57 -3.41 -7.48 7.57
C ASP A 57 -3.70 -8.61 6.57
N PRO A 58 -2.94 -9.73 6.60
CA PRO A 58 -3.19 -10.90 5.75
C PRO A 58 -4.52 -11.62 6.02
N MET A 59 -5.17 -11.41 7.18
CA MET A 59 -6.53 -11.89 7.40
C MET A 59 -7.60 -10.98 6.77
N TYR A 60 -7.30 -9.69 6.59
CA TYR A 60 -8.21 -8.69 6.00
C TYR A 60 -8.20 -8.65 4.47
N ASP A 61 -7.13 -9.08 3.81
CA ASP A 61 -7.11 -9.31 2.36
C ASP A 61 -6.30 -10.58 2.07
N LEU A 62 -6.92 -11.55 1.38
CA LEU A 62 -6.25 -12.79 1.02
C LEU A 62 -5.16 -12.56 -0.03
N ASP A 63 -5.27 -11.50 -0.84
CA ASP A 63 -4.23 -11.12 -1.80
C ASP A 63 -2.95 -10.70 -1.06
N ILE A 64 -3.09 -10.08 0.11
CA ILE A 64 -1.96 -9.70 0.97
C ILE A 64 -1.29 -10.95 1.54
N LYS A 65 -2.09 -11.92 1.99
CA LYS A 65 -1.56 -13.22 2.45
C LYS A 65 -0.76 -13.91 1.35
N GLU A 66 -1.30 -13.97 0.14
CA GLU A 66 -0.62 -14.57 -1.01
C GLU A 66 0.66 -13.80 -1.38
N ALA A 67 0.60 -12.47 -1.41
CA ALA A 67 1.77 -11.65 -1.68
C ALA A 67 2.90 -11.86 -0.65
N LEU A 68 2.55 -12.01 0.64
CA LEU A 68 3.54 -12.31 1.68
C LEU A 68 4.14 -13.72 1.55
N ASN A 69 3.34 -14.71 1.14
CA ASN A 69 3.83 -16.07 0.93
C ASN A 69 4.86 -16.16 -0.21
N ARG A 70 4.78 -15.25 -1.18
CA ARG A 70 5.70 -15.19 -2.34
C ARG A 70 6.97 -14.38 -2.06
N LEU A 71 6.98 -13.54 -1.02
CA LEU A 71 8.14 -12.72 -0.69
C LEU A 71 9.28 -13.56 -0.08
N PRO A 72 10.55 -13.13 -0.25
CA PRO A 72 11.68 -13.74 0.45
C PRO A 72 11.46 -13.78 1.97
N ARG A 73 11.90 -14.87 2.59
CA ARG A 73 11.68 -15.12 4.02
C ARG A 73 12.30 -14.04 4.89
N GLU A 74 13.45 -13.51 4.51
CA GLU A 74 14.18 -12.47 5.25
C GLU A 74 13.33 -11.19 5.39
N ILE A 75 12.56 -10.85 4.35
CA ILE A 75 11.67 -9.68 4.35
C ILE A 75 10.49 -9.90 5.30
N VAL A 76 9.90 -11.10 5.26
CA VAL A 76 8.78 -11.49 6.12
C VAL A 76 9.22 -11.56 7.59
N ASP A 77 10.38 -12.13 7.87
CA ASP A 77 10.94 -12.20 9.22
C ASP A 77 11.24 -10.79 9.75
N ALA A 78 11.81 -9.90 8.93
CA ALA A 78 12.03 -8.50 9.30
C ALA A 78 10.71 -7.75 9.55
N ARG A 79 9.64 -8.02 8.79
CA ARG A 79 8.28 -7.51 9.06
C ARG A 79 7.80 -7.98 10.43
N ASN A 80 7.89 -9.28 10.71
CA ASN A 80 7.41 -9.87 11.95
C ASN A 80 8.15 -9.31 13.17
N GLN A 81 9.45 -9.06 13.05
CA GLN A 81 10.24 -8.39 14.10
C GLN A 81 9.76 -6.97 14.38
N ARG A 82 9.47 -6.18 13.32
CA ARG A 82 8.92 -4.81 13.48
C ARG A 82 7.56 -4.83 14.16
N LEU A 83 6.66 -5.71 13.74
CA LEU A 83 5.34 -5.87 14.34
C LEU A 83 5.42 -6.28 15.81
N LYS A 84 6.26 -7.27 16.13
CA LYS A 84 6.47 -7.71 17.52
C LYS A 84 6.98 -6.58 18.41
N ARG A 85 7.96 -5.81 17.92
CA ARG A 85 8.48 -4.62 18.62
C ARG A 85 7.41 -3.57 18.83
N ALA A 86 6.62 -3.26 17.81
CA ALA A 86 5.55 -2.26 17.91
C ALA A 86 4.48 -2.68 18.91
N ILE A 87 4.11 -3.95 18.95
CA ILE A 87 3.17 -4.50 19.93
C ILE A 87 3.73 -4.39 21.35
N ASP A 88 5.01 -4.73 21.55
CA ASP A 88 5.69 -4.60 22.85
C ASP A 88 5.72 -3.14 23.34
N LEU A 89 6.12 -2.21 22.48
CA LEU A 89 6.12 -0.76 22.77
C LEU A 89 4.71 -0.25 23.09
N SER A 90 3.71 -0.67 22.30
CA SER A 90 2.31 -0.31 22.53
C SER A 90 1.79 -0.83 23.87
N MET A 91 2.18 -2.05 24.26
CA MET A 91 1.78 -2.64 25.54
C MET A 91 2.42 -1.89 26.72
N LYS A 92 3.65 -1.40 26.55
CA LYS A 92 4.38 -0.62 27.56
C LYS A 92 3.95 0.85 27.64
N HIS A 93 3.16 1.32 26.67
CA HIS A 93 2.90 2.75 26.47
C HIS A 93 4.19 3.57 26.29
N GLU A 94 5.19 2.96 25.66
CA GLU A 94 6.48 3.58 25.36
C GLU A 94 6.67 3.75 23.85
N GLU A 95 7.56 4.65 23.48
CA GLU A 95 7.93 4.90 22.10
C GLU A 95 9.41 4.51 21.88
N LEU A 96 9.78 4.31 20.62
CA LEU A 96 11.16 4.04 20.25
C LEU A 96 12.04 5.27 20.59
N SER A 97 13.29 5.06 21.00
CA SER A 97 14.22 6.18 21.25
C SER A 97 14.40 7.06 20.02
N GLU A 98 14.60 8.37 20.20
CA GLU A 98 14.75 9.36 19.11
C GLU A 98 15.82 8.97 18.06
N GLU A 99 16.95 8.41 18.48
CA GLU A 99 18.02 7.95 17.58
C GLU A 99 17.51 6.85 16.63
N LEU A 100 16.84 5.84 17.19
CA LEU A 100 16.23 4.77 16.42
C LEU A 100 15.07 5.25 15.55
N GLN A 101 14.29 6.27 16.00
CA GLN A 101 13.23 6.89 15.20
C GLN A 101 13.78 7.58 13.95
N ALA A 102 14.92 8.27 14.07
CA ALA A 102 15.59 8.95 12.96
C ALA A 102 16.06 7.96 11.87
N MET A 103 16.45 6.74 12.26
CA MET A 103 16.84 5.67 11.34
C MET A 103 15.67 5.00 10.61
N GLN A 104 14.41 5.25 11.01
CA GLN A 104 13.26 4.58 10.42
C GLN A 104 12.89 5.10 9.04
N THR A 105 12.55 4.16 8.16
CA THR A 105 12.13 4.41 6.77
C THR A 105 10.67 3.97 6.54
N PRO A 106 9.67 4.73 7.03
CA PRO A 106 8.27 4.29 7.07
C PRO A 106 7.64 4.03 5.70
N PHE A 107 8.01 4.81 4.67
CA PHE A 107 7.46 4.68 3.32
C PHE A 107 8.30 3.82 2.37
N ARG A 108 9.31 3.10 2.88
CA ARG A 108 10.08 2.14 2.07
C ARG A 108 9.27 0.87 1.85
N SER A 109 8.55 0.81 0.73
CA SER A 109 7.70 -0.32 0.38
C SER A 109 8.49 -1.60 0.10
N TYR A 110 7.90 -2.74 0.47
CA TYR A 110 8.36 -4.08 0.10
C TYR A 110 7.23 -4.97 -0.41
N LEU A 111 5.95 -4.58 -0.23
CA LEU A 111 4.78 -5.40 -0.54
C LEU A 111 4.06 -4.98 -1.82
N GLN A 112 4.08 -3.69 -2.17
CA GLN A 112 3.20 -3.12 -3.20
C GLN A 112 3.38 -3.76 -4.58
N GLU A 113 4.63 -4.01 -4.99
CA GLU A 113 4.92 -4.63 -6.29
C GLU A 113 4.37 -6.06 -6.38
N MET A 114 4.58 -6.86 -5.33
CA MET A 114 4.08 -8.23 -5.26
C MET A 114 2.55 -8.27 -5.18
N LEU A 115 1.94 -7.36 -4.42
CA LEU A 115 0.50 -7.23 -4.31
C LEU A 115 -0.15 -6.84 -5.65
N ALA A 116 0.46 -5.91 -6.39
CA ALA A 116 0.01 -5.52 -7.72
C ALA A 116 0.08 -6.70 -8.71
N LEU A 117 1.13 -7.52 -8.64
CA LEU A 117 1.26 -8.73 -9.44
C LEU A 117 0.13 -9.74 -9.12
N VAL A 118 -0.08 -10.07 -7.85
CA VAL A 118 -1.13 -11.00 -7.41
C VAL A 118 -2.52 -10.54 -7.85
N LYS A 119 -2.82 -9.24 -7.70
CA LYS A 119 -4.11 -8.67 -8.13
C LYS A 119 -4.32 -8.75 -9.63
N ARG A 120 -3.25 -8.53 -10.42
CA ARG A 120 -3.29 -8.64 -11.88
C ARG A 120 -3.53 -10.08 -12.32
N GLU A 121 -2.83 -11.05 -11.74
CA GLU A 121 -3.04 -12.48 -12.03
C GLU A 121 -4.46 -12.94 -11.69
N ARG A 122 -5.00 -12.47 -10.56
CA ARG A 122 -6.38 -12.76 -10.16
C ARG A 122 -7.38 -12.20 -11.17
N ALA A 123 -7.21 -10.94 -11.58
CA ALA A 123 -8.08 -10.28 -12.54
C ALA A 123 -8.03 -10.94 -13.93
N GLU A 124 -6.84 -11.33 -14.40
CA GLU A 124 -6.68 -12.09 -15.64
C GLU A 124 -7.41 -13.43 -15.58
N ARG A 125 -7.24 -14.18 -14.49
CA ARG A 125 -7.90 -15.47 -14.29
C ARG A 125 -9.42 -15.34 -14.25
N GLU A 126 -9.94 -14.32 -13.57
CA GLU A 126 -11.37 -14.02 -13.51
C GLU A 126 -11.92 -13.67 -14.89
N ALA A 127 -11.21 -12.85 -15.67
CA ALA A 127 -11.59 -12.50 -17.05
C ALA A 127 -11.63 -13.71 -17.99
N LEU A 128 -10.78 -14.72 -17.74
CA LEU A 128 -10.77 -16.00 -18.46
C LEU A 128 -11.82 -17.00 -17.95
N GLY A 129 -12.65 -16.63 -16.96
CA GLY A 129 -13.68 -17.50 -16.38
C GLY A 129 -13.14 -18.57 -15.43
N GLY A 130 -11.90 -18.42 -14.94
CA GLY A 130 -11.30 -19.35 -14.00
C GLY A 130 -11.87 -19.22 -12.58
N LEU A 131 -11.94 -20.34 -11.86
CA LEU A 131 -12.31 -20.34 -10.43
C LEU A 131 -11.25 -19.64 -9.57
N PRO A 132 -11.63 -18.95 -8.47
CA PRO A 132 -10.69 -18.28 -7.60
C PRO A 132 -9.73 -19.27 -6.90
N LEU A 133 -8.47 -18.88 -6.74
CA LEU A 133 -7.42 -19.73 -6.13
C LEU A 133 -7.57 -19.88 -4.63
N TYR A 134 -8.08 -18.84 -3.96
CA TYR A 134 -8.38 -18.82 -2.54
C TYR A 134 -9.67 -18.06 -2.31
N GLN A 135 -10.41 -18.46 -1.29
CA GLN A 135 -11.66 -17.83 -0.87
C GLN A 135 -11.64 -17.62 0.64
N ARG A 136 -12.38 -16.61 1.10
CA ARG A 136 -12.60 -16.40 2.54
C ARG A 136 -13.54 -17.49 3.04
N THR A 137 -13.25 -18.02 4.22
CA THR A 137 -14.21 -18.86 4.94
C THR A 137 -15.40 -18.02 5.38
N LEU A 138 -16.60 -18.58 5.29
CA LEU A 138 -17.81 -17.98 5.85
C LEU A 138 -17.74 -18.15 7.39
N PRO A 139 -17.88 -17.07 8.17
CA PRO A 139 -17.84 -17.13 9.63
C PRO A 139 -19.04 -17.87 10.23
#